data_AF-A0A418N4I2-F1
#
_entry.id   AF-A0A418N4I2-F1
#
_cell.length_a   1.000
_cell.length_b   1.000
_cell.length_c   1.000
_cell.angle_alpha   90.00
_cell.angle_beta   90.00
_cell.angle_gamma   90.00
#
_symmetry.space_group_name_H-M   'P 1'
#
loop_
_entity.id
_entity.type
_entity.pdbx_description
1 polymer ?
#
loop_
_entity_poly.entity_id
_entity_poly.type
_entity_poly.pdbx_seq_one_letter_code
_entity_poly.pdbx_strand_id
1 'polypeptide(L)'
;MDNFEKHIRDHAAQFNERRADKDKMWAKISEELHQKKSKVIPLWKRPVFRVAASVLLLLGIASFFGLAVLNNNANKTQYASKELMEIDMYYKDLVSYQVQLVKNNQSLSEENKAEFLSFMDELDAEYEVLKKEMQKNLDNEQVLEAIVGNYKKRIELIENLLHQLNESKKPDEDDYGYTL
;
A
#
# COMPACT_ATOMS: atom_id res chain seq x y z
N MET A 1 41.96 59.78 -73.49
CA MET A 1 40.68 59.65 -72.77
C MET A 1 39.94 58.47 -73.37
N ASP A 2 39.40 57.60 -72.52
CA ASP A 2 38.68 56.39 -72.94
C ASP A 2 37.28 56.76 -73.47
N ASN A 3 36.76 55.99 -74.43
CA ASN A 3 35.48 56.27 -75.11
C ASN A 3 34.29 56.25 -74.12
N PHE A 4 34.40 55.43 -73.06
CA PHE A 4 33.39 55.32 -72.01
C PHE A 4 33.26 56.62 -71.20
N GLU A 5 34.40 57.23 -70.87
CA GLU A 5 34.43 58.46 -70.08
C GLU A 5 33.76 59.62 -70.83
N LYS A 6 33.99 59.70 -72.14
CA LYS A 6 33.34 60.69 -73.01
C LYS A 6 31.82 60.47 -73.06
N HIS A 7 31.38 59.22 -73.19
CA HIS A 7 29.95 58.89 -73.22
C HIS A 7 29.23 59.26 -71.92
N ILE A 8 29.80 58.91 -70.75
CA ILE A 8 29.23 59.27 -69.45
C ILE A 8 29.15 60.79 -69.28
N ARG A 9 30.20 61.52 -69.70
CA ARG A 9 30.25 62.98 -69.59
C ARG A 9 29.21 63.67 -70.47
N ASP A 10 29.04 63.20 -71.71
CA ASP A 10 28.10 63.79 -72.66
C ASP A 10 26.62 63.52 -72.26
N HIS A 11 26.36 62.45 -71.49
CA HIS A 11 25.01 62.08 -71.04
C HIS A 11 24.77 62.37 -69.54
N ALA A 12 25.73 62.97 -68.83
CA ALA A 12 25.65 63.25 -67.39
C ALA A 12 24.40 64.07 -67.00
N ALA A 13 23.94 64.95 -67.89
CA ALA A 13 22.74 65.76 -67.68
C ALA A 13 21.46 64.91 -67.54
N GLN A 14 21.37 63.77 -68.24
CA GLN A 14 20.20 62.88 -68.21
C GLN A 14 20.05 62.16 -66.85
N PHE A 15 21.15 62.00 -66.11
CA PHE A 15 21.12 61.40 -64.77
C PHE A 15 20.56 62.34 -63.69
N ASN A 16 20.44 63.64 -63.97
CA ASN A 16 19.95 64.63 -63.00
C ASN A 16 18.45 64.93 -63.13
N GLU A 17 17.77 64.44 -64.17
CA GLU A 17 16.40 64.82 -64.49
C GLU A 17 15.34 64.10 -63.63
N ARG A 18 15.65 62.92 -63.10
CA ARG A 18 14.77 62.16 -62.19
C ARG A 18 15.50 61.75 -60.92
N ARG A 19 15.62 62.66 -59.97
CA ARG A 19 15.95 62.27 -58.58
C ARG A 19 14.69 61.72 -57.93
N ALA A 20 14.77 60.49 -57.42
CA ALA A 20 13.70 59.93 -56.60
C ALA A 20 13.47 60.84 -55.39
N ASP A 21 12.21 61.20 -55.14
CA ASP A 21 11.80 61.97 -53.97
C ASP A 21 11.97 61.09 -52.73
N LYS A 22 13.12 61.25 -52.07
CA LYS A 22 13.50 60.47 -50.90
C LYS A 22 12.49 60.67 -49.78
N ASP A 23 11.97 61.87 -49.61
CA ASP A 23 11.05 62.20 -48.52
C ASP A 23 9.71 61.49 -48.71
N LYS A 24 9.21 61.45 -49.94
CA LYS A 24 7.99 60.70 -50.28
C LYS A 24 8.18 59.18 -50.14
N MET A 25 9.36 58.67 -50.44
CA MET A 25 9.68 57.25 -50.23
C MET A 25 9.77 56.91 -48.73
N TRP A 26 10.46 57.74 -47.95
CA TRP A 26 10.57 57.58 -46.50
C TRP A 26 9.22 57.70 -45.80
N ALA A 27 8.35 58.61 -46.26
CA ALA A 27 6.99 58.74 -45.75
C ALA A 27 6.21 57.42 -45.89
N LYS A 28 6.22 56.80 -47.08
CA LYS A 28 5.55 55.50 -47.31
C LYS A 28 6.15 54.37 -46.48
N ILE A 29 7.48 54.30 -46.38
CA ILE A 29 8.15 53.29 -45.55
C ILE A 29 7.75 53.46 -44.07
N SER A 30 7.70 54.70 -43.58
CA SER A 30 7.30 54.99 -42.20
C SER A 30 5.82 54.69 -41.94
N GLU A 31 4.95 54.87 -42.93
CA GLU A 31 3.52 54.55 -42.86
C GLU A 31 3.32 53.02 -42.76
N GLU A 32 4.07 52.25 -43.55
CA GLU A 32 4.02 50.77 -43.53
C GLU A 32 4.63 50.16 -42.26
N LEU A 33 5.61 50.84 -41.63
CA LEU A 33 6.23 50.38 -40.37
C LEU A 33 5.33 50.54 -39.13
N HIS A 34 4.29 51.37 -39.20
CA HIS A 34 3.33 51.54 -38.09
C HIS A 34 2.25 50.46 -38.04
N GLN A 35 2.38 49.37 -38.80
CA GLN A 35 1.48 48.22 -38.74
C GLN A 35 1.49 47.55 -37.35
N LYS A 36 0.50 47.95 -36.55
CA LYS A 36 -0.14 47.30 -35.38
C LYS A 36 0.68 46.19 -34.73
N LYS A 37 1.36 46.51 -33.61
CA LYS A 37 1.99 45.56 -32.69
C LYS A 37 1.10 44.31 -32.53
N SER A 38 1.59 43.16 -32.98
CA SER A 38 0.90 41.89 -32.82
C SER A 38 0.60 41.68 -31.34
N LYS A 39 -0.69 41.57 -31.01
CA LYS A 39 -1.16 41.46 -29.63
C LYS A 39 -0.86 40.05 -29.13
N VAL A 40 0.35 39.83 -28.61
CA VAL A 40 0.69 38.59 -27.93
C VAL A 40 -0.19 38.44 -26.69
N ILE A 41 -1.05 37.43 -26.68
CA ILE A 41 -1.90 37.13 -25.53
C ILE A 41 -1.10 36.14 -24.66
N PRO A 42 -0.59 36.55 -23.48
CA PRO A 42 0.15 35.63 -22.63
C PRO A 42 -0.82 34.58 -22.07
N LEU A 43 -0.68 33.34 -22.56
CA LEU A 43 -1.55 32.21 -22.21
C LEU A 43 -1.59 31.97 -20.69
N TRP A 44 -0.48 32.24 -20.00
CA TRP A 44 -0.32 32.10 -18.54
C TRP A 44 -1.15 33.09 -17.72
N LYS A 45 -1.59 34.21 -18.32
CA LYS A 45 -2.48 35.18 -17.64
C LYS A 45 -3.96 34.79 -17.75
N ARG A 46 -4.31 33.72 -18.48
CA ARG A 46 -5.70 33.28 -18.59
C ARG A 46 -6.13 32.52 -17.32
N PRO A 47 -7.33 32.79 -16.79
CA PRO A 47 -7.80 32.16 -15.55
C PRO A 47 -7.92 30.63 -15.68
N VAL A 48 -8.16 30.11 -16.89
CA VAL A 48 -8.23 28.67 -17.16
C VAL A 48 -6.95 27.91 -16.80
N PHE A 49 -5.76 28.53 -16.95
CA PHE A 49 -4.50 27.90 -16.56
C PHE A 49 -4.34 27.83 -15.04
N ARG A 50 -4.86 28.83 -14.30
CA ARG A 50 -4.86 28.80 -12.82
C ARG A 50 -5.80 27.73 -12.29
N VAL A 51 -6.97 27.59 -12.91
CA VAL A 51 -7.93 26.53 -12.56
C VAL A 51 -7.34 25.15 -12.87
N ALA A 52 -6.76 24.94 -14.05
CA ALA A 52 -6.10 23.67 -14.39
C ALA A 52 -4.96 23.33 -13.41
N ALA A 53 -4.14 24.30 -13.03
CA ALA A 53 -3.08 24.10 -12.03
C ALA A 53 -3.64 23.71 -10.65
N SER A 54 -4.74 24.33 -10.21
CA SER A 54 -5.37 23.95 -8.93
C SER A 54 -5.97 22.55 -8.95
N VAL A 55 -6.57 22.12 -10.07
CA VAL A 55 -7.11 20.77 -10.21
C VAL A 55 -5.99 19.73 -10.20
N LEU A 56 -4.90 19.97 -10.94
CA LEU A 56 -3.73 19.09 -10.94
C LEU A 56 -3.08 19.02 -9.55
N LEU A 57 -3.02 20.14 -8.83
CA LEU A 57 -2.47 20.18 -7.48
C LEU A 57 -3.35 19.39 -6.49
N LEU A 58 -4.68 19.53 -6.57
CA LEU A 58 -5.60 18.74 -5.76
C LEU A 58 -5.53 17.25 -6.07
N LEU A 59 -5.48 16.88 -7.36
CA LEU A 59 -5.32 15.48 -7.76
C LEU A 59 -3.96 14.92 -7.34
N GLY A 60 -2.90 15.72 -7.42
CA GLY A 60 -1.57 15.35 -6.95
C GLY A 60 -1.52 15.08 -5.45
N ILE A 61 -2.11 15.99 -4.65
CA ILE A 61 -2.24 15.82 -3.19
C ILE A 61 -3.10 14.59 -2.87
N ALA A 62 -4.28 14.47 -3.47
CA ALA A 62 -5.19 13.34 -3.25
C ALA A 62 -4.53 11.99 -3.62
N SER A 63 -3.80 11.94 -4.73
CA SER A 63 -3.07 10.74 -5.16
C SER A 63 -1.91 10.42 -4.23
N PHE A 64 -1.14 11.42 -3.80
CA PHE A 64 0.00 11.24 -2.90
C PHE A 64 -0.43 10.71 -1.53
N PHE A 65 -1.44 11.33 -0.91
CA PHE A 65 -1.98 10.87 0.36
C PHE A 65 -2.75 9.54 0.22
N GLY A 66 -3.50 9.36 -0.86
CA GLY A 66 -4.21 8.10 -1.14
C GLY A 66 -3.26 6.91 -1.29
N LEU A 67 -2.17 7.06 -2.05
CA LEU A 67 -1.14 6.03 -2.20
C LEU A 67 -0.39 5.75 -0.90
N ALA A 68 -0.08 6.79 -0.11
CA ALA A 68 0.60 6.62 1.18
C ALA A 68 -0.25 5.81 2.17
N VAL A 69 -1.57 6.06 2.22
CA VAL A 69 -2.48 5.31 3.09
C VAL A 69 -2.67 3.86 2.63
N LEU A 70 -2.85 3.63 1.32
CA LEU A 70 -2.97 2.26 0.79
C LEU A 70 -1.70 1.43 1.04
N ASN A 71 -0.52 1.99 0.77
CA ASN A 71 0.75 1.27 0.96
C ASN A 71 1.00 0.89 2.43
N ASN A 72 0.65 1.76 3.38
CA ASN A 72 0.85 1.47 4.80
C ASN A 72 -0.05 0.33 5.28
N ASN A 73 -1.31 0.29 4.83
CA ASN A 73 -2.23 -0.78 5.18
C ASN A 73 -1.84 -2.12 4.52
N ALA A 74 -1.40 -2.10 3.27
CA ALA A 74 -0.94 -3.30 2.57
C ALA A 74 0.24 -3.98 3.27
N ASN A 75 1.23 -3.19 3.74
CA ASN A 75 2.39 -3.71 4.46
C ASN A 75 2.02 -4.34 5.80
N LYS A 76 1.11 -3.73 6.55
CA LYS A 76 0.63 -4.26 7.85
C LYS A 76 -0.14 -5.56 7.68
N THR A 77 -1.04 -5.63 6.70
CA THR A 77 -1.79 -6.87 6.41
C THR A 77 -0.87 -7.99 5.95
N GLN A 78 0.13 -7.69 5.13
CA GLN A 78 1.11 -8.69 4.69
C GLN A 78 1.95 -9.22 5.85
N TYR A 79 2.39 -8.34 6.76
CA TYR A 79 3.13 -8.75 7.96
C TYR A 79 2.28 -9.66 8.87
N ALA A 80 1.05 -9.24 9.20
CA ALA A 80 0.14 -10.04 10.04
C ALA A 80 -0.18 -11.42 9.42
N SER A 81 -0.33 -11.48 8.09
CA SER A 81 -0.57 -12.75 7.39
C SER A 81 0.63 -13.68 7.48
N LYS A 82 1.86 -13.14 7.42
CA LYS A 82 3.09 -13.90 7.57
C LYS A 82 3.25 -14.44 9.00
N GLU A 83 3.02 -13.60 10.00
CA GLU A 83 3.08 -14.00 11.42
C GLU A 83 2.05 -15.09 11.74
N LEU A 84 0.80 -14.95 11.27
CA LEU A 84 -0.20 -16.02 11.44
C LEU A 84 0.27 -17.34 10.82
N MET A 85 0.82 -17.29 9.60
CA MET A 85 1.33 -18.49 8.94
C MET A 85 2.43 -19.17 9.75
N GLU A 86 3.35 -18.40 10.33
CA GLU A 86 4.43 -18.93 11.18
C GLU A 86 3.89 -19.56 12.47
N ILE A 87 2.91 -18.92 13.12
CA ILE A 87 2.22 -19.45 14.29
C ILE A 87 1.52 -20.77 13.95
N ASP A 88 0.75 -20.80 12.86
CA ASP A 88 0.03 -22.00 12.43
C ASP A 88 0.99 -23.14 12.10
N MET A 89 2.11 -22.85 11.43
CA MET A 89 3.15 -23.85 11.16
C MET A 89 3.75 -24.45 12.43
N TYR A 90 3.85 -23.67 13.52
CA TYR A 90 4.42 -24.16 14.76
C TYR A 90 3.42 -24.96 15.61
N TYR A 91 2.19 -24.48 15.77
CA TYR A 91 1.25 -25.03 16.75
C TYR A 91 0.22 -26.01 16.18
N LYS A 92 -0.20 -25.84 14.92
CA LYS A 92 -1.36 -26.58 14.39
C LYS A 92 -1.12 -28.09 14.35
N ASP A 93 0.04 -28.50 13.85
CA ASP A 93 0.38 -29.92 13.74
C ASP A 93 0.57 -30.55 15.13
N LEU A 94 1.17 -29.82 16.07
CA LEU A 94 1.34 -30.25 17.45
C LEU A 94 -0.01 -30.51 18.13
N VAL A 95 -0.92 -29.55 18.04
CA VAL A 95 -2.27 -29.66 18.62
C VAL A 95 -3.05 -30.80 17.97
N SER A 96 -3.05 -30.87 16.63
CA SER A 96 -3.75 -31.92 15.89
C SER A 96 -3.28 -33.31 16.29
N TYR A 97 -1.95 -33.49 16.39
CA TYR A 97 -1.36 -34.75 16.82
C TYR A 97 -1.76 -35.11 18.26
N GLN A 98 -1.70 -34.15 19.20
CA GLN A 98 -2.08 -34.39 20.59
C GLN A 98 -3.57 -34.73 20.74
N VAL A 99 -4.45 -34.08 19.98
CA VAL A 99 -5.88 -34.45 19.93
C VAL A 99 -6.07 -35.88 19.46
N GLN A 100 -5.32 -36.33 18.45
CA GLN A 100 -5.39 -37.72 18.00
C GLN A 100 -4.91 -38.70 19.07
N LEU A 101 -3.86 -38.36 19.82
CA LEU A 101 -3.40 -39.18 20.94
C LEU A 101 -4.49 -39.35 21.99
N VAL A 102 -5.20 -38.27 22.36
CA VAL A 102 -6.32 -38.32 23.31
C VAL A 102 -7.46 -39.20 22.80
N LYS A 103 -7.88 -39.02 21.53
CA LYS A 103 -8.93 -39.82 20.89
C LYS A 103 -8.63 -41.32 20.94
N ASN A 104 -7.39 -41.68 20.66
CA ASN A 104 -6.95 -43.08 20.56
C ASN A 104 -6.53 -43.69 21.90
N ASN A 105 -6.51 -42.91 22.99
CA ASN A 105 -6.07 -43.40 24.29
C ASN A 105 -7.12 -44.32 24.93
N GLN A 106 -6.77 -45.58 25.14
CA GLN A 106 -7.65 -46.60 25.72
C GLN A 106 -7.82 -46.46 27.25
N SER A 107 -6.93 -45.72 27.91
CA SER A 107 -7.00 -45.51 29.37
C SER A 107 -7.94 -44.38 29.78
N LEU A 108 -8.41 -43.56 28.84
CA LEU A 108 -9.41 -42.52 29.09
C LEU A 108 -10.82 -43.07 28.93
N SER A 109 -11.72 -42.70 29.84
CA SER A 109 -13.16 -42.94 29.69
C SER A 109 -13.71 -42.17 28.49
N GLU A 110 -14.76 -42.70 27.86
CA GLU A 110 -15.42 -42.02 26.74
C GLU A 110 -16.04 -40.68 27.16
N GLU A 111 -16.47 -40.54 28.42
CA GLU A 111 -16.96 -39.28 28.98
C GLU A 111 -15.87 -38.22 29.04
N ASN A 112 -14.69 -38.55 29.58
CA ASN A 112 -13.56 -37.60 29.67
C ASN A 112 -13.04 -37.23 28.28
N LYS A 113 -13.06 -38.16 27.32
CA LYS A 113 -12.73 -37.85 25.92
C LYS A 113 -13.73 -36.88 25.32
N ALA A 114 -15.02 -37.11 25.50
CA ALA A 114 -16.07 -36.26 24.96
C ALA A 114 -15.99 -34.84 25.54
N GLU A 115 -15.78 -34.72 26.85
CA GLU A 115 -15.59 -33.44 27.53
C GLU A 115 -14.36 -32.70 27.00
N PHE A 116 -13.18 -33.35 26.98
CA PHE A 116 -11.97 -32.77 26.40
C PHE A 116 -12.17 -32.26 24.96
N LEU A 117 -12.79 -33.09 24.12
CA LEU A 117 -13.02 -32.75 22.71
C LEU A 117 -14.00 -31.58 22.55
N SER A 118 -15.02 -31.48 23.42
CA SER A 118 -15.94 -30.35 23.38
C SER A 118 -15.24 -29.02 23.65
N PHE A 119 -14.31 -28.97 24.60
CA PHE A 119 -13.51 -27.76 24.84
C PHE A 119 -12.56 -27.45 23.68
N MET A 120 -11.99 -28.47 23.03
CA MET A 120 -11.16 -28.27 21.83
C MET A 120 -11.98 -27.69 20.67
N ASP A 121 -13.22 -28.16 20.47
CA ASP A 121 -14.13 -27.64 19.45
C ASP A 121 -14.51 -26.17 19.73
N GLU A 122 -14.71 -25.79 20.99
CA GLU A 122 -14.92 -24.39 21.38
C GLU A 122 -13.72 -23.51 21.05
N LEU A 123 -12.50 -23.98 21.37
CA LEU A 123 -11.26 -23.27 21.06
C LEU A 123 -11.00 -23.20 19.53
N ASP A 124 -11.44 -24.19 18.76
CA ASP A 124 -11.44 -24.17 17.29
C ASP A 124 -12.39 -23.12 16.72
N ALA A 125 -13.59 -23.03 17.27
CA ALA A 125 -14.55 -22.01 16.89
C ALA A 125 -14.02 -20.59 17.19
N GLU A 126 -13.43 -20.37 18.38
CA GLU A 126 -12.82 -19.10 18.77
C GLU A 126 -11.69 -18.71 17.80
N TYR A 127 -10.80 -19.65 17.46
CA TYR A 127 -9.72 -19.41 16.50
C TYR A 127 -10.22 -18.99 15.10
N GLU A 128 -11.27 -19.64 14.58
CA GLU A 128 -11.83 -19.26 13.28
C GLU A 128 -12.52 -17.89 13.30
N VAL A 129 -13.03 -17.44 14.46
CA VAL A 129 -13.50 -16.06 14.65
C VAL A 129 -12.31 -15.09 14.60
N LEU A 130 -11.25 -15.36 15.36
CA LEU A 130 -10.04 -14.52 15.38
C LEU A 130 -9.41 -14.37 13.99
N LYS A 131 -9.36 -15.44 13.19
CA LYS A 131 -8.90 -15.37 11.79
C LYS A 131 -9.73 -14.45 10.90
N LYS A 132 -11.05 -14.44 11.09
CA LYS A 132 -11.94 -13.53 10.35
C LYS A 132 -11.76 -12.10 10.81
N GLU A 133 -11.51 -11.86 12.09
CA GLU A 133 -11.23 -10.53 12.63
C GLU A 133 -9.91 -9.97 12.09
N MET A 134 -8.87 -10.81 12.02
CA MET A 134 -7.56 -10.46 11.46
C MET A 134 -7.63 -10.04 9.98
N GLN A 135 -8.67 -10.43 9.23
CA GLN A 135 -8.86 -10.01 7.83
C GLN A 135 -9.55 -8.65 7.69
N LYS A 136 -10.19 -8.13 8.75
CA LYS A 136 -11.04 -6.92 8.72
C LYS A 136 -10.33 -5.64 9.15
N ASN A 137 -9.16 -5.75 9.78
CA ASN A 137 -8.21 -4.72 10.24
C ASN A 137 -8.76 -3.44 10.89
N LEU A 138 -8.50 -3.33 12.20
CA LEU A 138 -8.10 -2.07 12.87
C LEU A 138 -6.93 -2.30 13.87
N ASP A 139 -6.73 -3.52 14.40
CA ASP A 139 -5.61 -3.85 15.31
C ASP A 139 -5.17 -5.34 15.22
N ASN A 140 -4.28 -5.66 14.27
CA ASN A 140 -3.89 -7.05 14.01
C ASN A 140 -2.93 -7.64 15.05
N GLU A 141 -2.23 -6.78 15.80
CA GLU A 141 -1.28 -7.24 16.82
C GLU A 141 -2.01 -7.89 17.99
N GLN A 142 -3.09 -7.26 18.46
CA GLN A 142 -3.97 -7.82 19.48
C GLN A 142 -4.62 -9.13 19.03
N VAL A 143 -5.04 -9.21 17.77
CA VAL A 143 -5.65 -10.44 17.23
C VAL A 143 -4.61 -11.58 17.16
N LEU A 144 -3.37 -11.29 16.76
CA LEU A 144 -2.29 -12.28 16.79
C LEU A 144 -2.00 -12.77 18.21
N GLU A 145 -1.97 -11.86 19.20
CA GLU A 145 -1.80 -12.24 20.61
C GLU A 145 -2.94 -13.16 21.09
N ALA A 146 -4.18 -12.86 20.72
CA ALA A 146 -5.33 -13.71 21.03
C ALA A 146 -5.24 -15.09 20.38
N ILE A 147 -4.74 -15.18 19.13
CA ILE A 147 -4.51 -16.47 18.45
C ILE A 147 -3.45 -17.30 19.20
N VAL A 148 -2.33 -16.68 19.60
CA VAL A 148 -1.31 -17.35 20.43
C VAL A 148 -1.90 -17.79 21.77
N GLY A 149 -2.72 -16.94 22.39
CA GLY A 149 -3.44 -17.25 23.62
C GLY A 149 -4.37 -18.47 23.48
N ASN A 150 -5.11 -18.56 22.37
CA ASN A 150 -5.96 -19.71 22.07
C ASN A 150 -5.13 -21.00 21.96
N TYR A 151 -3.99 -20.97 21.25
CA TYR A 151 -3.09 -22.12 21.21
C TYR A 151 -2.53 -22.51 22.58
N LYS A 152 -2.17 -21.54 23.43
CA LYS A 152 -1.73 -21.79 24.81
C LYS A 152 -2.80 -22.50 25.64
N LYS A 153 -4.07 -22.06 25.56
CA LYS A 153 -5.18 -22.71 26.26
C LYS A 153 -5.34 -24.17 25.84
N ARG A 154 -5.22 -24.46 24.54
CA ARG A 154 -5.28 -25.84 24.03
C ARG A 154 -4.17 -26.71 24.62
N ILE A 155 -2.95 -26.18 24.67
CA ILE A 155 -1.80 -26.89 25.25
C ILE A 155 -2.02 -27.14 26.74
N GLU A 156 -2.44 -26.13 27.50
CA GLU A 156 -2.75 -26.24 28.94
C GLU A 156 -3.84 -27.31 29.19
N LEU A 157 -4.86 -27.36 28.35
CA LEU A 157 -5.92 -28.35 28.44
C LEU A 157 -5.39 -29.78 28.22
N ILE A 158 -4.45 -29.94 27.29
CA ILE A 158 -3.77 -31.22 27.03
C ILE A 158 -2.87 -31.61 28.22
N GLU A 159 -2.09 -30.67 28.75
CA GLU A 159 -1.23 -30.89 29.90
C GLU A 159 -2.03 -31.31 31.14
N ASN A 160 -3.15 -30.64 31.40
CA ASN A 160 -4.05 -30.97 32.50
C ASN A 160 -4.64 -32.39 32.37
N LEU A 161 -5.06 -32.79 31.17
CA LEU A 161 -5.56 -34.13 30.93
C LEU A 161 -4.47 -35.20 31.15
N LEU A 162 -3.24 -34.94 30.67
CA LEU A 162 -2.11 -35.83 30.89
C LEU A 162 -1.72 -35.93 32.37
N HIS A 163 -1.83 -34.83 33.12
CA HIS A 163 -1.58 -34.81 34.56
C HIS A 163 -2.56 -35.72 35.30
N GLN A 164 -3.86 -35.58 35.04
CA GLN A 164 -4.90 -36.44 35.65
C GLN A 164 -4.68 -37.92 35.34
N LEU A 165 -4.25 -38.25 34.11
CA LEU A 165 -3.89 -39.61 33.71
C LEU A 165 -2.67 -40.18 34.45
N ASN A 166 -1.71 -39.34 34.83
CA ASN A 166 -0.54 -39.76 35.58
C ASN A 166 -0.83 -39.89 37.08
N GLU A 167 -1.65 -38.99 37.64
CA GLU A 167 -2.07 -39.07 39.05
C GLU A 167 -2.95 -40.28 39.32
N SER A 168 -3.90 -40.58 38.44
CA SER A 168 -4.76 -41.78 38.52
C SER A 168 -4.00 -43.11 38.42
N LYS A 169 -2.72 -43.10 38.00
CA LYS A 169 -1.87 -44.30 37.91
C LYS A 169 -0.98 -44.53 39.13
N LYS A 170 -0.90 -43.60 40.09
CA LYS A 170 -0.17 -43.85 41.33
C LYS A 170 -0.97 -44.84 42.18
N PRO A 171 -0.43 -46.03 42.50
CA PRO A 171 -1.11 -46.95 43.40
C PRO A 171 -1.14 -46.34 44.80
N ASP A 172 -2.26 -46.50 45.50
CA ASP A 172 -2.43 -46.12 46.90
C ASP A 172 -1.38 -46.87 47.76
N GLU A 173 -0.24 -46.24 48.04
CA GLU A 173 0.78 -46.72 48.99
C GLU A 173 0.32 -46.50 50.45
N ASP A 174 -0.92 -46.81 50.80
CA ASP A 174 -1.45 -46.67 52.16
C ASP A 174 -2.29 -47.90 52.57
N ASP A 175 -1.84 -49.12 52.27
CA ASP A 175 -2.36 -50.36 52.90
C ASP A 175 -1.24 -51.33 53.29
N TYR A 176 -0.39 -50.88 54.23
CA TYR A 176 0.45 -51.76 55.04
C TYR A 176 0.15 -51.52 56.52
N GLY A 177 -1.08 -51.83 56.93
CA GLY A 177 -1.45 -51.98 58.33
C GLY A 177 -0.90 -53.31 58.88
N TYR A 178 0.25 -53.26 59.55
CA TYR A 178 0.73 -54.38 60.37
C TYR A 178 -0.19 -54.60 61.57
N THR A 179 -0.75 -55.80 61.66
CA THR A 179 -1.37 -56.37 62.86
C THR A 179 -0.30 -56.62 63.92
N LEU A 180 -0.56 -56.18 65.17
CA LEU A 180 0.13 -56.67 66.38
C LEU A 180 -0.73 -57.72 67.08
#